data_AF-A0A7X9BFP6-F1
#
_entry.id   AF-A0A7X9BFP6-F1
#
_cell.length_a   1.000
_cell.length_b   1.000
_cell.length_c   1.000
_cell.angle_alpha   90.00
_cell.angle_beta   90.00
_cell.angle_gamma   90.00
#
_symmetry.space_group_name_H-M   'P 1'
#
loop_
_entity.id
_entity.type
_entity.pdbx_description
1 polymer ?
#
loop_
_entity_poly.entity_id
_entity_poly.type
_entity_poly.pdbx_seq_one_letter_code
_entity_poly.pdbx_strand_id
1 'polypeptide(L)' 'MQQTQHVHFIGIGGSGMCGIARIMLGLGYRVTGSDLKTSTATENLEALGATCFRGHAGEYLGDADIVV' A
#
# COMPACT_ATOMS: atom_id res chain seq x y z
N MET A 1 15.85 7.46 -16.60
CA MET A 1 15.20 6.34 -15.89
C MET A 1 14.00 6.96 -15.20
N GLN A 2 12.77 6.60 -15.55
CA GLN A 2 11.59 7.19 -14.91
C GLN A 2 11.54 6.64 -13.47
N GLN A 3 11.62 7.50 -12.46
CA GLN A 3 11.51 7.10 -11.05
C GLN A 3 10.11 6.52 -10.82
N THR A 4 9.99 5.25 -10.44
CA THR A 4 8.72 4.69 -9.98
C THR A 4 8.38 5.33 -8.64
N GLN A 5 7.32 6.14 -8.60
CA GLN A 5 6.87 6.81 -7.38
C GLN A 5 6.34 5.78 -6.37
N HIS A 6 6.75 5.93 -5.11
CA HIS A 6 6.38 5.06 -4.00
C HIS A 6 5.30 5.72 -3.14
N VAL A 7 4.17 5.03 -3.01
CA VAL A 7 3.03 5.46 -2.19
C VAL A 7 2.83 4.50 -1.02
N HIS A 8 2.70 5.04 0.20
CA HIS A 8 2.36 4.30 1.40
C HIS A 8 0.95 4.63 1.90
N PHE A 9 0.09 3.62 2.05
CA PHE A 9 -1.28 3.76 2.53
C PHE A 9 -1.39 3.36 4.00
N ILE A 10 -1.82 4.27 4.88
CA ILE A 10 -2.17 3.96 6.27
C ILE A 10 -3.66 3.62 6.33
N GLY A 11 -4.00 2.40 6.76
CA GLY A 11 -5.35 1.85 6.66
C GLY A 11 -5.69 1.30 5.26
N ILE A 12 -4.72 0.67 4.61
CA ILE A 12 -4.83 0.20 3.21
C ILE A 12 -5.96 -0.84 3.00
N GLY A 13 -6.38 -1.56 4.04
CA GLY A 13 -7.47 -2.54 3.99
C GLY A 13 -8.88 -1.92 4.03
N GLY A 14 -8.99 -0.60 4.21
CA GLY A 14 -10.28 0.11 4.19
C GLY A 14 -11.01 0.01 2.85
N SER A 15 -12.34 0.08 2.88
CA SER A 15 -13.21 -0.11 1.69
C SER A 15 -12.95 0.87 0.54
N GLY A 16 -12.46 2.08 0.83
CA GLY A 16 -12.03 3.05 -0.19
C GLY A 16 -10.56 2.92 -0.58
N MET A 17 -9.69 2.74 0.41
CA MET A 17 -8.24 2.78 0.21
C MET A 17 -7.73 1.59 -0.59
N CYS A 18 -8.29 0.39 -0.39
CA CYS A 18 -7.86 -0.79 -1.14
C CYS A 18 -8.14 -0.68 -2.66
N GLY A 19 -9.21 0.01 -3.05
CA GLY A 19 -9.52 0.28 -4.45
C GLY A 19 -8.50 1.21 -5.11
N ILE A 20 -8.14 2.30 -4.40
CA ILE A 20 -7.15 3.27 -4.88
C ILE A 20 -5.76 2.63 -4.98
N ALA A 21 -5.34 1.90 -3.94
CA ALA A 21 -4.08 1.17 -3.91
C ALA A 21 -3.95 0.20 -5.10
N ARG A 22 -5.03 -0.52 -5.43
CA ARG A 22 -5.07 -1.42 -6.59
C ARG A 22 -4.90 -0.68 -7.93
N ILE A 23 -5.54 0.48 -8.08
CA ILE A 23 -5.38 1.31 -9.28
C ILE A 23 -3.93 1.79 -9.41
N MET A 24 -3.32 2.26 -8.32
CA MET A 24 -1.93 2.71 -8.31
C MET A 24 -0.95 1.60 -8.68
N LEU A 25 -1.15 0.37 -8.17
CA LEU A 25 -0.38 -0.80 -8.61
C LEU A 25 -0.50 -1.00 -10.14
N GLY A 26 -1.71 -0.95 -10.67
CA GLY A 26 -1.95 -1.10 -12.12
C GLY A 26 -1.34 0.01 -12.98
N LEU A 27 -1.12 1.19 -12.41
CA LEU A 27 -0.42 2.31 -13.05
C LEU A 27 1.11 2.22 -12.93
N GLY A 28 1.63 1.18 -12.27
CA GLY A 28 3.06 0.92 -12.12
C GLY A 28 3.71 1.64 -10.94
N TYR A 29 2.94 2.17 -9.98
CA TYR A 29 3.49 2.72 -8.75
C TYR A 29 3.97 1.60 -7.82
N ARG A 30 4.99 1.89 -7.01
CA ARG A 30 5.35 1.03 -5.88
C ARG A 30 4.35 1.32 -4.76
N VAL A 31 3.53 0.34 -4.41
CA VAL A 31 2.51 0.50 -3.38
C VAL A 31 2.89 -0.29 -2.14
N THR A 32 2.86 0.39 -1.01
CA THR A 32 2.98 -0.23 0.31
C THR A 32 1.84 0.26 1.19
N GLY A 33 1.57 -0.40 2.31
CA GLY A 33 0.63 0.12 3.28
C GLY A 33 0.64 -0.62 4.58
N SER A 34 -0.05 -0.07 5.57
CA SER A 34 -0.18 -0.66 6.89
C SER A 34 -1.64 -0.70 7.31
N ASP A 35 -2.03 -1.73 8.08
CA ASP A 35 -3.38 -1.83 8.65
C ASP A 35 -3.35 -2.60 9.98
N LEU A 36 -4.29 -2.33 10.88
CA LEU A 36 -4.36 -2.99 12.18
C LEU A 36 -4.55 -4.51 12.06
N LYS A 37 -5.21 -4.96 11.01
CA LYS A 37 -5.56 -6.37 10.78
C LYS A 37 -5.30 -6.74 9.32
N THR A 38 -4.78 -7.94 9.12
CA THR A 38 -4.83 -8.60 7.82
C THR A 38 -6.30 -8.86 7.47
N SER A 39 -6.65 -8.60 6.21
CA SER A 39 -7.98 -8.82 5.66
C SER A 39 -7.86 -9.37 4.24
N THR A 40 -8.97 -9.87 3.69
CA THR A 40 -9.02 -10.29 2.28
C THR A 40 -8.60 -9.16 1.33
N ALA A 41 -8.85 -7.89 1.68
CA ALA A 41 -8.40 -6.75 0.87
C ALA A 41 -6.87 -6.60 0.87
N THR A 42 -6.21 -6.72 2.03
CA THR A 42 -4.76 -6.64 2.12
C THR A 42 -4.10 -7.83 1.45
N GLU A 43 -4.63 -9.04 1.63
CA GLU A 43 -4.15 -10.27 0.98
C GLU A 43 -4.23 -10.16 -0.56
N ASN A 44 -5.33 -9.63 -1.08
CA ASN A 44 -5.50 -9.41 -2.52
C ASN A 44 -4.50 -8.38 -3.07
N LEU A 45 -4.20 -7.32 -2.31
CA LEU A 45 -3.21 -6.32 -2.71
C LEU A 45 -1.80 -6.90 -2.70
N GLU A 46 -1.46 -7.71 -1.70
CA GLU A 46 -0.18 -8.44 -1.65
C GLU A 46 -0.03 -9.38 -2.85
N ALA A 47 -1.08 -10.11 -3.21
CA ALA A 47 -1.10 -10.96 -4.40
C ALA A 47 -0.88 -10.17 -5.71
N LEU A 48 -1.22 -8.87 -5.73
CA LEU A 48 -0.98 -7.95 -6.84
C LEU A 48 0.38 -7.24 -6.77
N GLY A 49 1.18 -7.50 -5.74
CA GLY A 49 2.54 -6.97 -5.59
C GLY A 49 2.69 -5.78 -4.64
N ALA A 50 1.65 -5.40 -3.89
CA ALA A 50 1.82 -4.45 -2.78
C ALA A 50 2.55 -5.12 -1.60
N THR A 51 3.23 -4.30 -0.79
CA THR A 51 3.68 -4.74 0.55
C THR A 51 2.70 -4.24 1.61
N CYS A 52 2.06 -5.14 2.35
CA CYS A 52 1.17 -4.77 3.45
C CYS A 52 1.78 -5.13 4.80
N PHE A 53 1.83 -4.17 5.72
CA PHE A 53 2.30 -4.35 7.08
C PHE A 53 1.13 -4.47 8.06
N ARG A 54 1.28 -5.31 9.08
CA ARG A 54 0.30 -5.41 10.17
C ARG A 54 0.69 -4.49 11.33
N GLY A 55 -0.28 -3.71 11.80
CA GLY A 55 -0.08 -2.63 12.77
C GLY A 55 0.53 -1.38 12.14
N HIS A 56 0.78 -0.35 12.94
CA HIS A 56 1.41 0.89 12.49
C HIS A 56 2.75 1.09 13.20
N ALA A 57 3.80 1.29 12.42
CA ALA A 57 5.13 1.64 12.89
C ALA A 57 5.74 2.63 11.90
N GLY A 58 6.49 3.62 12.38
CA GLY A 58 7.15 4.61 11.52
C GLY A 58 8.12 3.98 10.52
N GLU A 59 8.71 2.85 10.90
CA GLU A 59 9.61 2.04 10.07
C GLU A 59 8.96 1.55 8.77
N TYR A 60 7.63 1.40 8.74
CA TYR A 60 6.90 0.92 7.57
C TYR A 60 6.79 1.96 6.45
N LEU A 61 7.00 3.24 6.75
CA LEU A 61 6.96 4.31 5.75
C LEU A 61 8.13 4.19 4.76
N GLY A 62 9.29 3.73 5.22
CA GLY A 62 10.48 3.56 4.38
C GLY A 62 10.83 4.82 3.60
N ASP A 63 10.94 4.68 2.27
CA ASP A 63 11.27 5.71 1.30
C ASP A 63 10.04 6.29 0.57
N ALA A 64 8.85 6.22 1.18
CA ALA A 64 7.62 6.68 0.55
C ALA A 64 7.70 8.17 0.14
N ASP A 65 7.44 8.43 -1.15
CA ASP A 65 7.31 9.79 -1.69
C ASP A 65 5.99 10.44 -1.26
N ILE A 66 4.94 9.61 -1.09
CA ILE A 66 3.58 10.04 -0.76
C ILE A 66 3.01 9.11 0.32
N VAL A 67 2.36 9.69 1.32
CA VAL A 67 1.58 8.96 2.34
C VAL A 67 0.11 9.34 2.21
N VAL A 68 -0.76 8.33 2.22
CA VAL A 68 -2.22 8.47 2.15
C VAL A 68 -2.88 7.81 3.34
#